data_AF-A0A1I2SPJ7-F1
#
_entry.id   AF-A0A1I2SPJ7-F1
#
_cell.length_a   1.000
_cell.length_b   1.000
_cell.length_c   1.000
_cell.angle_alpha   90.00
_cell.angle_beta   90.00
_cell.angle_gamma   90.00
#
_symmetry.space_group_name_H-M   'P 1'
#
loop_
_entity.id
_entity.type
_entity.pdbx_description
1 polymer ?
#
loop_
_entity_poly.entity_id
_entity_poly.type
_entity_poly.pdbx_seq_one_letter_code
_entity_poly.pdbx_strand_id
1 'polypeptide(L)'
;MCAPTSRPSRTADPVEAVADRLSVSSGRELARSLLNGVGAEAVERHGPFSAALGAVRAVCRRLDADVPEVYAAASALDVDPCDAVAAEQKLESELSPPGRREDVERLTESITTYAVLLDALENGVAAADLSASVDVDSELVRRLDGNVTEFDPAAVREHLTRLRADRAMAQLGFRLYDVARDDA
;
A
#
# COMPACT_ATOMS: atom_id res chain seq x y z
N MET A 1 44.72 11.24 20.70
CA MET A 1 44.11 9.90 20.72
C MET A 1 42.88 9.95 19.83
N CYS A 2 42.98 9.40 18.62
CA CYS A 2 41.88 9.41 17.66
C CYS A 2 40.89 8.31 18.02
N ALA A 3 39.62 8.67 18.20
CA ALA A 3 38.54 7.70 18.31
C ALA A 3 38.44 6.91 17.00
N PRO A 4 38.27 5.58 17.04
CA PRO A 4 37.95 4.83 15.83
C PRO A 4 36.55 5.25 15.39
N THR A 5 36.46 5.94 14.26
CA THR A 5 35.22 6.12 13.51
C THR A 5 34.75 4.72 13.12
N SER A 6 33.73 4.22 13.83
CA SER A 6 32.98 3.05 13.43
C SER A 6 32.49 3.26 12.01
N ARG A 7 33.11 2.57 11.04
CA ARG A 7 32.55 2.41 9.70
C ARG A 7 31.22 1.67 9.87
N PRO A 8 30.07 2.19 9.39
CA PRO A 8 28.89 1.35 9.28
C PRO A 8 29.17 0.28 8.21
N SER A 9 29.47 -0.93 8.68
CA SER A 9 29.63 -2.13 7.87
C SER A 9 28.30 -2.87 7.78
N ARG A 10 27.55 -2.60 6.71
CA ARG A 10 26.54 -3.43 6.03
C ARG A 10 26.13 -2.59 4.82
N THR A 11 26.16 -3.15 3.63
CA THR A 11 25.56 -2.50 2.45
C THR A 11 24.17 -2.01 2.84
N ALA A 12 24.02 -0.69 2.98
CA ALA A 12 22.75 -0.08 3.39
C ALA A 12 21.70 -0.55 2.40
N ASP A 13 20.56 -1.04 2.91
CA ASP A 13 19.41 -1.38 2.07
C ASP A 13 19.08 -0.12 1.24
N PRO A 14 19.23 -0.17 -0.10
CA PRO A 14 19.02 1.00 -0.95
C PRO A 14 17.61 1.58 -0.79
N VAL A 15 16.61 0.75 -0.50
CA VAL A 15 15.22 1.20 -0.30
C VAL A 15 15.08 1.98 1.01
N GLU A 16 15.64 1.49 2.11
CA GLU A 16 15.61 2.24 3.38
C GLU A 16 16.38 3.56 3.27
N ALA A 17 17.56 3.53 2.64
CA ALA A 17 18.35 4.73 2.45
C ALA A 17 17.60 5.78 1.61
N VAL A 18 16.91 5.36 0.54
CA VAL A 18 16.05 6.24 -0.26
C VAL A 18 14.88 6.78 0.56
N ALA A 19 14.16 5.90 1.25
CA ALA A 19 12.97 6.26 2.00
C ALA A 19 13.28 7.24 3.15
N ASP A 20 14.39 7.03 3.87
CA ASP A 20 14.86 7.94 4.91
C ASP A 20 15.28 9.29 4.32
N ARG A 21 16.02 9.29 3.21
CA ARG A 21 16.48 10.53 2.56
C ARG A 21 15.31 11.38 2.07
N LEU A 22 14.25 10.74 1.57
CA LEU A 22 13.05 11.42 1.07
C LEU A 22 11.98 11.64 2.15
N SER A 23 12.23 11.19 3.39
CA SER A 23 11.24 11.22 4.48
C SER A 23 9.91 10.53 4.12
N VAL A 24 9.98 9.47 3.31
CA VAL A 24 8.83 8.65 2.92
C VAL A 24 8.71 7.50 3.92
N SER A 25 7.62 7.44 4.68
CA SER A 25 7.34 6.37 5.63
C SER A 25 6.47 5.26 5.04
N SER A 26 5.57 5.61 4.12
CA SER A 26 4.62 4.68 3.52
C SER A 26 5.26 3.78 2.46
N GLY A 27 4.95 2.48 2.49
CA GLY A 27 5.28 1.55 1.40
C GLY A 27 6.73 1.09 1.32
N ARG A 28 7.55 1.29 2.36
CA ARG A 28 8.97 0.86 2.37
C ARG A 28 9.14 -0.64 2.16
N GLU A 29 8.39 -1.44 2.91
CA GLU A 29 8.44 -2.90 2.80
C GLU A 29 8.00 -3.36 1.41
N LEU A 30 6.89 -2.82 0.91
CA LEU A 30 6.41 -3.07 -0.46
C LEU A 30 7.46 -2.72 -1.54
N ALA A 31 8.16 -1.59 -1.39
CA ALA A 31 9.19 -1.17 -2.32
C ALA A 31 10.42 -2.10 -2.26
N ARG A 32 10.77 -2.58 -1.07
CA ARG A 32 11.81 -3.61 -0.89
C ARG A 32 11.40 -4.92 -1.55
N SER A 33 10.19 -5.41 -1.28
CA SER A 33 9.66 -6.64 -1.87
C SER A 33 9.60 -6.54 -3.39
N LEU A 34 9.17 -5.40 -3.93
CA LEU A 34 9.18 -5.11 -5.36
C LEU A 34 10.60 -5.19 -5.95
N LEU A 35 11.56 -4.49 -5.34
CA LEU A 35 12.93 -4.45 -5.83
C LEU A 35 13.61 -5.83 -5.75
N ASN A 36 13.34 -6.59 -4.69
CA ASN A 36 13.89 -7.95 -4.52
C ASN A 36 13.24 -8.96 -5.48
N GLY A 37 11.93 -8.85 -5.71
CA GLY A 37 11.18 -9.80 -6.51
C GLY A 37 11.41 -9.66 -8.01
N VAL A 38 11.46 -8.42 -8.52
CA VAL A 38 11.54 -8.16 -9.98
C VAL A 38 12.56 -7.10 -10.37
N GLY A 39 13.31 -6.55 -9.41
CA GLY A 39 14.20 -5.40 -9.63
C GLY A 39 15.63 -5.72 -10.06
N ALA A 40 16.05 -6.99 -10.14
CA ALA A 40 17.43 -7.36 -10.46
C ALA A 40 17.95 -6.73 -11.77
N GLU A 41 17.14 -6.76 -12.83
CA GLU A 41 17.47 -6.18 -14.13
C GLU A 41 17.56 -4.63 -14.08
N ALA A 42 16.72 -3.99 -13.26
CA ALA A 42 16.76 -2.54 -13.07
C ALA A 42 18.01 -2.12 -12.28
N VAL A 43 18.38 -2.88 -11.25
CA VAL A 43 19.61 -2.66 -10.47
C VAL A 43 20.85 -2.83 -11.33
N GLU A 44 20.90 -3.85 -12.19
CA GLU A 44 22.03 -4.09 -13.09
C GLU A 44 22.23 -2.94 -14.08
N ARG A 45 21.14 -2.41 -14.66
CA ARG A 45 21.23 -1.37 -15.70
C ARG A 45 21.38 0.05 -15.18
N HIS A 46 20.66 0.39 -14.11
CA HIS A 46 20.52 1.78 -13.65
C HIS A 46 21.17 2.01 -12.28
N GLY A 47 21.68 0.96 -11.65
CA GLY A 47 22.27 1.01 -10.32
C GLY A 47 21.23 0.86 -9.19
N PRO A 48 21.70 0.47 -7.99
CA PRO A 48 20.83 0.11 -6.88
C PRO A 48 19.99 1.27 -6.34
N PHE A 49 20.52 2.50 -6.30
CA PHE A 49 19.79 3.66 -5.78
C PHE A 49 18.75 4.20 -6.77
N SER A 50 19.05 4.21 -8.07
CA SER A 50 18.07 4.58 -9.10
C SER A 50 16.91 3.58 -9.14
N ALA A 51 17.22 2.29 -9.04
CA ALA A 51 16.21 1.23 -8.96
C ALA A 51 15.37 1.31 -7.68
N ALA A 52 16.00 1.58 -6.52
CA ALA A 52 15.29 1.79 -5.27
C ALA A 52 14.39 3.04 -5.29
N LEU A 53 14.86 4.15 -5.87
CA LEU A 53 14.03 5.33 -6.10
C LEU A 53 12.84 5.01 -7.00
N GLY A 54 13.06 4.29 -8.09
CA GLY A 54 11.98 3.82 -8.96
C GLY A 54 10.95 2.95 -8.23
N ALA A 55 11.42 2.01 -7.40
CA ALA A 55 10.55 1.14 -6.60
C ALA A 55 9.71 1.94 -5.59
N VAL A 56 10.32 2.86 -4.84
CA VAL A 56 9.62 3.72 -3.86
C VAL A 56 8.56 4.57 -4.57
N ARG A 57 8.90 5.20 -5.69
CA ARG A 57 7.94 6.02 -6.46
C ARG A 57 6.77 5.19 -6.99
N ALA A 58 7.05 4.03 -7.61
CA ALA A 58 6.01 3.16 -8.15
C ALA A 58 5.03 2.69 -7.08
N VAL A 59 5.54 2.31 -5.90
CA VAL A 59 4.71 1.89 -4.75
C VAL A 59 3.91 3.07 -4.20
N CYS A 60 4.53 4.21 -3.95
CA CYS A 60 3.82 5.34 -3.37
C CYS A 60 2.72 5.87 -4.29
N ARG A 61 2.93 5.88 -5.61
CA ARG A 61 1.85 6.21 -6.57
C ARG A 61 0.66 5.27 -6.44
N ARG A 62 0.91 3.97 -6.24
CA ARG A 62 -0.18 3.00 -6.01
C ARG A 62 -0.86 3.22 -4.66
N LEU A 63 -0.10 3.57 -3.64
CA LEU A 63 -0.63 3.88 -2.31
C LEU A 63 -1.31 5.25 -2.19
N ASP A 64 -1.29 6.06 -3.25
CA ASP A 64 -1.70 7.48 -3.21
C ASP A 64 -0.95 8.25 -2.11
N ALA A 65 0.34 7.93 -1.94
CA ALA A 65 1.22 8.54 -0.96
C ALA A 65 2.13 9.60 -1.61
N ASP A 66 2.35 10.70 -0.91
CA ASP A 66 3.21 11.79 -1.37
C ASP A 66 4.66 11.34 -1.51
N VAL A 67 5.23 11.58 -2.69
CA VAL A 67 6.66 11.43 -2.97
C VAL A 67 7.13 12.66 -3.74
N PRO A 68 8.33 13.21 -3.43
CA PRO A 68 8.87 14.34 -4.15
C PRO A 68 8.95 14.11 -5.67
N GLU A 69 8.91 15.20 -6.43
CA GLU A 69 9.13 15.15 -7.88
C GLU A 69 10.46 14.48 -8.23
N VAL A 70 10.53 13.81 -9.38
CA VAL A 70 11.64 12.91 -9.71
C VAL A 70 13.00 13.62 -9.72
N TYR A 71 13.04 14.86 -10.22
CA TYR A 71 14.27 15.65 -10.23
C TYR A 71 14.72 16.05 -8.83
N ALA A 72 13.79 16.44 -7.95
CA ALA A 72 14.11 16.79 -6.57
C ALA A 72 14.58 15.55 -5.79
N ALA A 73 13.91 14.42 -5.96
CA ALA A 73 14.27 13.15 -5.32
C ALA A 73 15.64 12.64 -5.81
N ALA A 74 15.87 12.65 -7.12
CA ALA A 74 17.13 12.22 -7.72
C ALA A 74 18.30 13.10 -7.26
N SER A 75 18.11 14.43 -7.21
CA SER A 75 19.11 15.37 -6.70
C SER A 75 19.44 15.11 -5.22
N ALA A 76 18.45 14.79 -4.38
CA ALA A 76 18.70 14.48 -2.97
C ALA A 76 19.54 13.21 -2.77
N LEU A 77 19.50 12.29 -3.73
CA LEU A 77 20.14 10.98 -3.72
C LEU A 77 21.44 10.91 -4.54
N ASP A 78 21.82 11.99 -5.23
CA ASP A 78 22.96 12.04 -6.15
C ASP A 78 22.89 10.94 -7.23
N VAL A 79 21.68 10.73 -7.80
CA VAL A 79 21.44 9.81 -8.92
C VAL A 79 20.95 10.55 -10.16
N ASP A 80 21.14 9.95 -11.34
CA ASP A 80 20.61 10.50 -12.58
C ASP A 80 19.07 10.36 -12.60
N PRO A 81 18.31 11.46 -12.77
CA PRO A 81 16.85 11.41 -12.86
C PRO A 81 16.35 10.56 -14.04
N CYS A 82 17.10 10.49 -15.15
CA CYS A 82 16.74 9.65 -16.30
C CYS A 82 16.83 8.16 -15.94
N ASP A 83 17.87 7.76 -15.20
CA ASP A 83 18.01 6.38 -14.72
C ASP A 83 16.93 6.02 -13.71
N ALA A 84 16.56 6.95 -12.82
CA ALA A 84 15.46 6.75 -11.89
C ALA A 84 14.12 6.55 -12.59
N VAL A 85 13.83 7.36 -13.62
CA VAL A 85 12.60 7.21 -14.44
C VAL A 85 12.62 5.90 -15.23
N ALA A 86 13.75 5.56 -15.86
CA ALA A 86 13.88 4.33 -16.62
C ALA A 86 13.71 3.08 -15.73
N ALA A 87 14.30 3.11 -14.53
CA ALA A 87 14.14 2.04 -13.56
C ALA A 87 12.69 1.93 -13.04
N GLU A 88 12.03 3.07 -12.75
CA GLU A 88 10.61 3.11 -12.39
C GLU A 88 9.74 2.46 -13.48
N GLN A 89 9.91 2.87 -14.74
CA GLN A 89 9.16 2.33 -15.88
C GLN A 89 9.40 0.83 -16.07
N LYS A 90 10.65 0.39 -15.91
CA LYS A 90 11.00 -1.04 -15.99
C LYS A 90 10.29 -1.82 -14.88
N LEU A 91 10.35 -1.37 -13.63
CA LEU A 91 9.66 -2.01 -12.51
C LEU A 91 8.13 -2.02 -12.72
N GLU A 92 7.54 -0.91 -13.15
CA GLU A 92 6.10 -0.83 -13.44
C GLU A 92 5.68 -1.80 -14.56
N SER A 93 6.53 -2.03 -15.57
CA SER A 93 6.24 -2.97 -16.66
C SER A 93 6.16 -4.43 -16.21
N GLU A 94 6.80 -4.77 -15.09
CA GLU A 94 6.74 -6.11 -14.48
C GLU A 94 5.52 -6.27 -13.57
N LEU A 95 4.75 -5.21 -13.33
CA LEU A 95 3.61 -5.24 -12.43
C LEU A 95 2.29 -5.36 -13.19
N SER A 96 1.33 -6.05 -12.56
CA SER A 96 -0.06 -5.96 -12.99
C SER A 96 -0.55 -4.52 -12.84
N PRO A 97 -1.41 -4.03 -13.76
CA PRO A 97 -2.06 -2.74 -13.57
C PRO A 97 -2.91 -2.78 -12.29
N PRO A 98 -3.08 -1.63 -11.61
CA PRO A 98 -4.05 -1.53 -10.54
C PRO A 98 -5.47 -1.74 -11.09
N GLY A 99 -6.40 -2.03 -10.19
CA GLY A 99 -7.83 -2.01 -10.46
C GLY A 99 -8.32 -0.61 -10.86
N ARG A 100 -9.59 -0.53 -11.27
CA ARG A 100 -10.18 0.75 -11.65
C ARG A 100 -10.30 1.64 -10.42
N ARG A 101 -10.13 2.96 -10.62
CA ARG A 101 -10.28 3.96 -9.55
C ARG A 101 -11.65 3.87 -8.86
N GLU A 102 -12.71 3.69 -9.65
CA GLU A 102 -14.08 3.50 -9.16
C GLU A 102 -14.21 2.30 -8.21
N ASP A 103 -13.48 1.21 -8.46
CA ASP A 103 -13.50 0.04 -7.58
C ASP A 103 -12.81 0.34 -6.25
N VAL A 104 -11.69 1.07 -6.27
CA VAL A 104 -10.97 1.48 -5.05
C VAL A 104 -11.83 2.45 -4.22
N GLU A 105 -12.49 3.41 -4.87
CA GLU A 105 -13.40 4.36 -4.23
C GLU A 105 -14.59 3.65 -3.60
N ARG A 106 -15.29 2.79 -4.36
CA ARG A 106 -16.40 1.96 -3.87
C ARG A 106 -16.01 1.08 -2.67
N LEU A 107 -14.83 0.46 -2.72
CA LEU A 107 -14.32 -0.35 -1.61
C LEU A 107 -13.97 0.52 -0.39
N THR A 108 -13.45 1.72 -0.59
CA THR A 108 -13.13 2.67 0.49
C THR A 108 -14.39 3.16 1.21
N GLU A 109 -15.43 3.50 0.44
CA GLU A 109 -16.74 3.86 0.98
C GLU A 109 -17.32 2.69 1.79
N SER A 110 -17.30 1.47 1.23
CA SER A 110 -17.74 0.26 1.92
C SER A 110 -17.00 0.06 3.24
N ILE A 111 -15.66 0.11 3.23
CA ILE A 111 -14.83 -0.03 4.44
C ILE A 111 -15.20 1.00 5.50
N THR A 112 -15.43 2.26 5.10
CA THR A 112 -15.80 3.34 6.01
C THR A 112 -17.15 3.04 6.68
N THR A 113 -18.16 2.68 5.89
CA THR A 113 -19.49 2.31 6.39
C THR A 113 -19.43 1.13 7.36
N TYR A 114 -18.72 0.06 7.00
CA TYR A 114 -18.59 -1.12 7.86
C TYR A 114 -17.75 -0.88 9.12
N ALA A 115 -16.76 0.03 9.07
CA ALA A 115 -15.99 0.41 10.24
C ALA A 115 -16.84 1.20 11.25
N VAL A 116 -17.67 2.13 10.78
CA VAL A 116 -18.63 2.85 11.63
C VAL A 116 -19.67 1.91 12.23
N LEU A 117 -20.17 0.96 11.43
CA LEU A 117 -21.08 -0.08 11.91
C LEU A 117 -20.44 -0.92 13.01
N LEU A 118 -19.21 -1.40 12.80
CA LEU A 118 -18.49 -2.20 13.78
C LEU A 118 -18.30 -1.42 15.10
N ASP A 119 -17.87 -0.17 15.02
CA ASP A 119 -17.68 0.69 16.18
C ASP A 119 -18.99 0.87 16.96
N ALA A 120 -20.10 1.13 16.28
CA ALA A 120 -21.40 1.27 16.94
C ALA A 120 -21.84 -0.02 17.66
N LEU A 121 -21.66 -1.18 17.02
CA LEU A 121 -21.98 -2.48 17.61
C LEU A 121 -21.07 -2.80 18.82
N GLU A 122 -19.78 -2.51 18.73
CA GLU A 122 -18.81 -2.69 19.82
C GLU A 122 -19.12 -1.76 21.01
N ASN A 123 -19.73 -0.60 20.76
CA ASN A 123 -20.19 0.34 21.78
C ASN A 123 -21.64 0.07 22.27
N GLY A 124 -22.25 -1.04 21.87
CA GLY A 124 -23.55 -1.49 22.38
C GLY A 124 -24.77 -0.81 21.77
N VAL A 125 -24.61 -0.14 20.62
CA VAL A 125 -25.76 0.35 19.85
C VAL A 125 -26.45 -0.85 19.20
N ALA A 126 -27.78 -0.94 19.36
CA ALA A 126 -28.53 -2.05 18.79
C ALA A 126 -28.52 -1.97 17.25
N ALA A 127 -28.36 -3.13 16.63
CA ALA A 127 -28.51 -3.37 15.20
C ALA A 127 -29.75 -2.66 14.59
N ALA A 128 -30.88 -2.73 15.30
CA ALA A 128 -32.14 -2.14 14.89
C ALA A 128 -32.06 -0.60 14.77
N ASP A 129 -31.36 0.07 15.67
CA ASP A 129 -31.22 1.53 15.68
C ASP A 129 -30.24 2.03 14.59
N LEU A 130 -29.33 1.16 14.15
CA LEU A 130 -28.34 1.44 13.08
C LEU A 130 -28.96 1.31 11.69
N SER A 131 -29.89 0.36 11.51
CA SER A 131 -30.60 0.16 10.24
C SER A 131 -31.44 1.36 9.79
N ALA A 132 -31.79 2.26 10.72
CA ALA A 132 -32.58 3.47 10.45
C ALA A 132 -31.71 4.74 10.25
N SER A 133 -30.44 4.70 10.61
CA SER A 133 -29.59 5.90 10.73
C SER A 133 -28.37 5.89 9.81
N VAL A 134 -27.88 4.71 9.44
CA VAL A 134 -26.84 4.54 8.43
C VAL A 134 -27.56 4.18 7.14
N ASP A 135 -27.22 4.83 6.02
CA ASP A 135 -27.65 4.38 4.68
C ASP A 135 -26.88 3.08 4.38
N VAL A 136 -27.23 2.02 5.10
CA VAL A 136 -26.64 0.70 4.99
C VAL A 136 -27.08 0.21 3.63
N ASP A 137 -26.15 0.18 2.67
CA ASP A 137 -26.39 -0.20 1.29
C ASP A 137 -27.31 -1.44 1.26
N SER A 138 -28.35 -1.40 0.44
CA SER A 138 -29.38 -2.45 0.41
C SER A 138 -28.78 -3.81 0.05
N GLU A 139 -27.63 -3.82 -0.64
CA GLU A 139 -26.86 -5.03 -0.95
C GLU A 139 -26.14 -5.61 0.28
N LEU A 140 -25.83 -4.77 1.26
CA LEU A 140 -25.17 -5.07 2.54
C LEU A 140 -26.14 -5.83 3.46
N VAL A 141 -27.39 -5.36 3.53
CA VAL A 141 -28.51 -6.07 4.18
C VAL A 141 -28.82 -7.39 3.47
N ARG A 142 -28.69 -7.43 2.14
CA ARG A 142 -29.00 -8.61 1.32
C ARG A 142 -27.93 -9.71 1.38
N ARG A 143 -26.64 -9.35 1.51
CA ARG A 143 -25.51 -10.30 1.60
C ARG A 143 -25.33 -10.91 2.99
N LEU A 144 -25.90 -10.31 4.03
CA LEU A 144 -25.87 -10.80 5.41
C LEU A 144 -27.09 -11.69 5.76
N ASP A 145 -27.67 -12.36 4.75
CA ASP A 145 -28.80 -13.29 4.91
C ASP A 145 -30.04 -12.70 5.61
N GLY A 146 -30.39 -11.44 5.32
CA GLY A 146 -31.75 -10.90 5.50
C GLY A 146 -32.26 -10.80 6.95
N ASN A 147 -31.49 -11.21 7.96
CA ASN A 147 -31.82 -11.06 9.37
C ASN A 147 -30.97 -9.94 9.97
N VAL A 148 -31.40 -8.70 9.72
CA VAL A 148 -30.87 -7.45 10.28
C VAL A 148 -31.01 -7.38 11.82
N THR A 149 -31.67 -8.35 12.44
CA THR A 149 -31.99 -8.36 13.87
C THR A 149 -30.78 -8.61 14.78
N GLU A 150 -29.69 -9.21 14.29
CA GLU A 150 -28.48 -9.45 15.08
C GLU A 150 -27.22 -9.30 14.22
N PHE A 151 -26.71 -8.08 14.04
CA PHE A 151 -25.38 -7.90 13.48
C PHE A 151 -24.34 -8.46 14.48
N ASP A 152 -23.71 -9.58 14.15
CA ASP A 152 -22.58 -10.12 14.91
C ASP A 152 -21.31 -9.29 14.65
N PRO A 153 -20.72 -8.62 15.67
CA PRO A 153 -19.47 -7.87 15.52
C PRO A 153 -18.32 -8.71 14.95
N ALA A 154 -18.28 -10.02 15.22
CA ALA A 154 -17.24 -10.90 14.70
C ALA A 154 -17.37 -11.08 13.17
N ALA A 155 -18.58 -11.33 12.67
CA ALA A 155 -18.86 -11.42 11.25
C ALA A 155 -18.56 -10.10 10.51
N VAL A 156 -18.92 -8.96 11.11
CA VAL A 156 -18.62 -7.62 10.57
C VAL A 156 -17.10 -7.40 10.49
N ARG A 157 -16.35 -7.78 11.54
CA ARG A 157 -14.89 -7.68 11.56
C ARG A 157 -14.21 -8.55 10.49
N GLU A 158 -14.71 -9.76 10.29
CA GLU A 158 -14.21 -10.64 9.23
C GLU A 158 -14.49 -10.05 7.84
N HIS A 159 -15.71 -9.54 7.61
CA HIS A 159 -16.08 -8.90 6.35
C HIS A 159 -15.21 -7.67 6.07
N LEU A 160 -14.99 -6.82 7.07
CA LEU A 160 -14.12 -5.65 6.98
C LEU A 160 -12.68 -6.03 6.63
N THR A 161 -12.19 -7.16 7.16
CA THR A 161 -10.87 -7.70 6.82
C THR A 161 -10.79 -8.11 5.35
N ARG A 162 -11.83 -8.78 4.83
CA ARG A 162 -11.91 -9.15 3.40
C ARG A 162 -11.98 -7.90 2.50
N LEU A 163 -12.80 -6.90 2.84
CA LEU A 163 -12.89 -5.65 2.09
C LEU A 163 -11.55 -4.90 2.04
N ARG A 164 -10.81 -4.88 3.16
CA ARG A 164 -9.46 -4.27 3.21
C ARG A 164 -8.48 -5.01 2.31
N ALA A 165 -8.53 -6.35 2.28
CA ALA A 165 -7.73 -7.15 1.38
C ALA A 165 -8.08 -6.90 -0.10
N ASP A 166 -9.38 -6.87 -0.42
CA ASP A 166 -9.87 -6.57 -1.77
C ASP A 166 -9.45 -5.16 -2.23
N ARG A 167 -9.54 -4.16 -1.33
CA ARG A 167 -9.06 -2.80 -1.61
C ARG A 167 -7.56 -2.79 -1.84
N ALA A 168 -6.77 -3.46 -1.00
CA ALA A 168 -5.33 -3.54 -1.17
C ALA A 168 -4.96 -4.20 -2.51
N MET A 169 -5.64 -5.28 -2.89
CA MET A 169 -5.45 -5.94 -4.18
C MET A 169 -5.84 -5.04 -5.36
N ALA A 170 -6.97 -4.32 -5.27
CA ALA A 170 -7.39 -3.36 -6.29
C ALA A 170 -6.39 -2.19 -6.40
N GLN A 171 -5.87 -1.70 -5.29
CA GLN A 171 -4.96 -0.55 -5.25
C GLN A 171 -3.55 -0.92 -5.74
N LEU A 172 -3.04 -2.08 -5.34
CA LEU A 172 -1.69 -2.53 -5.67
C LEU A 172 -1.63 -3.28 -7.01
N GLY A 173 -2.73 -3.88 -7.47
CA GLY A 173 -2.69 -4.86 -8.55
C GLY A 173 -2.13 -6.21 -8.08
N PHE A 174 -2.53 -7.29 -8.75
CA PHE A 174 -2.25 -8.67 -8.31
C PHE A 174 -0.77 -8.96 -8.02
N ARG A 175 0.14 -8.68 -8.96
CA ARG A 175 1.58 -8.99 -8.74
C ARG A 175 2.20 -8.29 -7.54
N LEU A 176 1.88 -7.01 -7.30
CA LEU A 176 2.44 -6.30 -6.16
C LEU A 176 1.76 -6.72 -4.84
N TYR A 177 0.48 -7.06 -4.89
CA TYR A 177 -0.25 -7.61 -3.75
C TYR A 177 0.29 -8.99 -3.32
N ASP A 178 0.60 -9.88 -4.27
CA ASP A 178 1.21 -11.19 -3.97
C ASP A 178 2.59 -11.04 -3.35
N VAL A 179 3.44 -10.19 -3.96
CA VAL A 179 4.78 -9.87 -3.44
C VAL A 179 4.71 -9.29 -2.01
N ALA A 180 3.68 -8.50 -1.70
CA ALA A 180 3.44 -8.00 -0.35
C ALA A 180 3.04 -9.08 0.66
N ARG A 181 2.31 -10.09 0.20
CA ARG A 181 1.73 -11.14 1.03
C ARG A 181 2.73 -12.24 1.36
N ASP A 182 3.66 -12.53 0.45
CA ASP A 182 4.69 -13.56 0.65
C ASP A 182 5.80 -13.13 1.63
N ASP A 183 5.94 -11.82 1.87
CA ASP A 183 6.93 -11.23 2.80
C ASP A 183 6.37 -10.94 4.21
N ALA A 184 5.07 -11.17 4.47
CA ALA A 184 4.36 -10.90 5.74
C ALA A 184 4.11 -12.16 6.58
#